data_AF-A0A6J4PX07-F1
#
_entry.id   AF-A0A6J4PX07-F1
#
_cell.length_a   1.000
_cell.length_b   1.000
_cell.length_c   1.000
_cell.angle_alpha   90.00
_cell.angle_beta   90.00
_cell.angle_gamma   90.00
#
_symmetry.space_group_name_H-M   'P 1'
#
loop_
_entity.id
_entity.type
_entity.pdbx_description
1 polymer ?
#
loop_
_entity_poly.entity_id
_entity_poly.type
_entity_poly.pdbx_seq_one_letter_code
_entity_poly.pdbx_strand_id
1 'polypeptide(L)'
;MKPLLHKLLLNEGNVNFYIVDVFAESKYAGNQLAVFCGAGVAELSEAQMLLIAREINYSETTFIRSPDPRDGGYDVRIFTPKKELPFAGHPTLGTAFVLQQEIIREKVDRVILNLAVGQIPVTFNYHNESADILWMRQNPPSFGQVLSAASLANVLNLEPDEIDANFPIQEVSTGVPFIIVPLKTLASLKKAQVNLDKYFELVDTMEAKEILIFCPETYSDLNDLSVRVFAHSLGIPEDPATGSANGCLAGYLVEYAYYGEAKIDVRVEQGYEIDRPSLLLLQAAQNEGEIAVLVGGKVVMVAKGEFV
;
A
#
# COMPACT_ATOMS: atom_id res chain seq x y z
N MET A 1 -8.07 18.67 43.28
CA MET A 1 -7.40 17.72 42.36
C MET A 1 -7.23 18.40 41.02
N LYS A 2 -6.04 18.90 40.72
CA LYS A 2 -5.71 19.47 39.39
C LYS A 2 -5.46 18.30 38.43
N PRO A 3 -6.00 18.30 37.20
CA PRO A 3 -5.66 17.26 36.23
C PRO A 3 -4.19 17.42 35.84
N LEU A 4 -3.46 16.30 35.85
CA LEU A 4 -2.15 16.17 35.22
C LEU A 4 -2.32 16.39 33.70
N LEU A 5 -2.24 17.64 33.24
CA LEU A 5 -1.63 17.93 31.93
C LEU A 5 -0.12 17.91 32.18
N HIS A 6 0.47 16.72 32.17
CA HIS A 6 1.92 16.59 32.15
C HIS A 6 2.40 17.08 30.77
N LYS A 7 3.25 18.10 30.79
CA LYS A 7 3.99 18.68 29.66
C LYS A 7 4.31 17.64 28.57
N LEU A 8 3.59 17.72 27.44
CA LEU A 8 4.00 17.17 26.14
C LEU A 8 5.04 18.10 25.52
N LEU A 9 6.14 18.36 26.23
CA LEU A 9 7.29 19.00 25.61
C LEU A 9 8.13 17.86 25.03
N LEU A 10 8.24 17.80 23.70
CA LEU A 10 9.28 17.03 23.04
C LEU A 10 10.61 17.41 23.72
N ASN A 11 11.30 16.43 24.31
CA ASN A 11 12.65 16.66 24.86
C ASN A 11 13.58 17.17 23.73
N GLU A 12 14.70 17.80 24.11
CA GLU A 12 15.61 18.68 23.34
C GLU A 12 16.21 18.16 21.99
N GLY A 13 15.69 17.08 21.39
CA GLY A 13 16.05 16.60 20.07
C GLY A 13 15.03 17.00 18.99
N ASN A 14 15.52 17.52 17.86
CA ASN A 14 14.68 17.85 16.70
C ASN A 14 13.93 16.59 16.19
N VAL A 15 12.62 16.74 15.97
CA VAL A 15 11.76 15.78 15.28
C VAL A 15 11.55 16.29 13.85
N ASN A 16 12.26 15.72 12.89
CA ASN A 16 12.06 16.06 11.48
C ASN A 16 10.93 15.22 10.90
N PHE A 17 10.17 15.81 9.99
CA PHE A 17 9.14 15.11 9.24
C PHE A 17 9.35 15.30 7.73
N TYR A 18 8.89 14.31 6.99
CA TYR A 18 8.87 14.28 5.53
C TYR A 18 7.49 13.81 5.09
N ILE A 19 6.87 14.55 4.17
CA ILE A 19 5.66 14.10 3.48
C ILE A 19 6.10 13.61 2.12
N VAL A 20 5.76 12.36 1.82
CA VAL A 20 6.02 11.73 0.52
C VAL A 20 4.72 11.18 -0.05
N ASP A 21 4.63 11.20 -1.36
CA ASP A 21 3.60 10.50 -2.13
C ASP A 21 4.20 9.22 -2.71
N VAL A 22 3.66 8.07 -2.32
CA VAL A 22 4.13 6.73 -2.73
C VAL A 22 3.27 6.20 -3.87
N PHE A 23 3.87 5.48 -4.83
CA PHE A 23 3.24 5.08 -6.08
C PHE A 23 2.80 6.27 -6.93
N ALA A 24 3.57 7.36 -6.89
CA ALA A 24 3.23 8.63 -7.53
C ALA A 24 4.25 8.99 -8.62
N GLU A 25 3.78 9.41 -9.80
CA GLU A 25 4.65 9.96 -10.85
C GLU A 25 4.84 11.48 -10.75
N SER A 26 4.08 12.15 -9.88
CA SER A 26 4.17 13.58 -9.59
C SER A 26 3.78 13.89 -8.14
N LYS A 27 3.98 15.12 -7.69
CA LYS A 27 3.45 15.56 -6.40
C LYS A 27 1.92 15.55 -6.40
N TYR A 28 1.34 15.32 -5.23
CA TYR A 28 -0.10 15.33 -4.95
C TYR A 28 -0.87 14.15 -5.57
N ALA A 29 -0.15 13.13 -6.03
CA ALA A 29 -0.63 11.86 -6.56
C ALA A 29 -0.31 10.71 -5.58
N GLY A 30 -0.62 9.46 -5.90
CA GLY A 30 -0.19 8.33 -5.05
C GLY A 30 -0.94 8.17 -3.72
N ASN A 31 -0.32 7.44 -2.80
CA ASN A 31 -0.73 7.32 -1.40
C ASN A 31 0.18 8.17 -0.50
N GLN A 32 -0.43 8.96 0.39
CA GLN A 32 0.27 9.91 1.24
C GLN A 32 0.94 9.18 2.40
N LEU A 33 2.18 9.57 2.71
CA LEU A 33 2.87 9.09 3.89
C LEU A 33 3.62 10.22 4.59
N ALA A 34 3.44 10.30 5.90
CA ALA A 34 4.33 11.08 6.76
C ALA A 34 5.38 10.15 7.39
N VAL A 35 6.65 10.54 7.27
CA VAL A 35 7.80 9.83 7.84
C VAL A 35 8.50 10.75 8.83
N PHE A 36 8.63 10.29 10.06
CA PHE A 36 9.29 11.02 11.14
C PHE A 36 10.65 10.41 11.45
N CYS A 37 11.68 11.25 11.59
CA CYS A 37 13.01 10.83 12.03
C CYS A 37 13.70 11.91 12.85
N GLY A 38 14.91 11.62 13.34
CA GLY A 38 15.72 12.54 14.13
C GLY A 38 15.80 12.13 15.60
N ALA A 39 16.68 12.79 16.35
CA ALA A 39 17.00 12.42 17.72
C ALA A 39 15.76 12.43 18.64
N GLY A 40 14.83 13.36 18.41
CA GLY A 40 13.60 13.44 19.21
C GLY A 40 12.65 12.24 19.01
N VAL A 41 12.73 11.54 17.87
CA VAL A 41 11.85 10.39 17.58
C VAL A 41 12.18 9.19 18.48
N ALA A 42 13.44 9.00 18.85
CA ALA A 42 13.87 7.93 19.75
C ALA A 42 13.23 8.04 21.15
N GLU A 43 12.89 9.26 21.58
CA GLU A 43 12.29 9.56 22.87
C GLU A 43 10.76 9.51 22.86
N LEU A 44 10.13 9.40 21.69
CA LEU A 44 8.67 9.32 21.59
C LEU A 44 8.19 7.98 22.16
N SER A 45 7.28 8.05 23.11
CA SER A 45 6.46 6.91 23.52
C SER A 45 5.47 6.49 22.42
N GLU A 46 4.97 5.27 22.51
CA GLU A 46 3.91 4.77 21.62
C GLU A 46 2.67 5.66 21.63
N ALA A 47 2.25 6.12 22.80
CA ALA A 47 1.11 7.02 22.94
C ALA A 47 1.34 8.36 22.21
N GLN A 48 2.56 8.89 22.22
CA GLN A 48 2.91 10.11 21.47
C GLN A 48 2.91 9.87 19.96
N MET A 49 3.51 8.77 19.50
CA MET A 49 3.50 8.41 18.07
C MET A 49 2.08 8.24 17.54
N LEU A 50 1.20 7.61 18.34
CA LEU A 50 -0.22 7.47 17.99
C LEU A 50 -0.93 8.83 17.93
N LEU A 51 -0.67 9.74 18.87
CA LEU A 51 -1.21 11.10 18.84
C LEU A 51 -0.74 11.88 17.60
N ILE A 52 0.53 11.75 17.23
CA ILE A 52 1.09 12.37 16.01
C ILE A 52 0.43 11.78 14.76
N ALA A 53 0.34 10.45 14.64
CA ALA A 53 -0.31 9.80 13.51
C ALA A 53 -1.78 10.24 13.36
N ARG A 54 -2.48 10.45 14.49
CA ARG A 54 -3.84 11.00 14.49
C ARG A 54 -3.91 12.46 14.07
N GLU A 55 -2.93 13.29 14.46
CA GLU A 55 -2.85 14.70 14.04
C GLU A 55 -2.56 14.84 12.54
N ILE A 56 -1.66 14.01 12.00
CA ILE A 56 -1.35 13.94 10.57
C ILE A 56 -2.56 13.44 9.77
N ASN A 57 -3.27 12.43 10.29
CA ASN A 57 -4.49 11.88 9.73
C ASN A 57 -4.36 11.39 8.27
N TYR A 58 -3.19 10.86 7.90
CA TYR A 58 -3.03 9.99 6.73
C TYR A 58 -3.40 8.55 7.08
N SER A 59 -3.49 7.68 6.08
CA SER A 59 -3.77 6.26 6.30
C SER A 59 -2.73 5.64 7.24
N GLU A 60 -1.46 6.01 7.05
CA GLU A 60 -0.35 5.63 7.90
C GLU A 60 0.68 6.75 8.10
N THR A 61 1.46 6.61 9.17
CA THR A 61 2.60 7.44 9.52
C THR A 61 3.71 6.52 10.02
N THR A 62 4.95 6.75 9.59
CA THR A 62 6.10 5.97 10.05
C THR A 62 7.06 6.76 10.92
N PHE A 63 7.74 6.05 11.81
CA PHE A 63 8.73 6.61 12.73
C PHE A 63 10.01 5.79 12.61
N ILE A 64 11.08 6.41 12.10
CA ILE A 64 12.43 5.87 12.08
C ILE A 64 13.04 6.11 13.46
N ARG A 65 13.20 5.04 14.24
CA ARG A 65 13.58 5.11 15.66
C ARG A 65 15.06 5.43 15.88
N SER A 66 15.90 5.16 14.89
CA SER A 66 17.35 5.39 14.94
C SER A 66 17.88 5.78 13.56
N PRO A 67 18.82 6.74 13.47
CA PRO A 67 19.55 7.04 12.24
C PRO A 67 20.61 5.97 11.91
N ASP A 68 20.97 5.12 12.88
CA ASP A 68 21.93 4.04 12.71
C ASP A 68 21.22 2.68 12.58
N PRO A 69 21.62 1.82 11.64
CA PRO A 69 21.04 0.51 11.46
C PRO A 69 21.44 -0.44 12.61
N ARG A 70 20.50 -1.30 13.00
CA ARG A 70 20.68 -2.42 13.93
C ARG A 70 20.50 -3.72 13.16
N ASP A 71 21.44 -4.65 13.29
CA ASP A 71 21.41 -5.95 12.60
C ASP A 71 21.26 -5.81 11.06
N GLY A 72 21.83 -4.74 10.49
CA GLY A 72 21.78 -4.44 9.06
C GLY A 72 20.51 -3.74 8.56
N GLY A 73 19.55 -3.42 9.43
CA GLY A 73 18.32 -2.71 9.07
C GLY A 73 17.97 -1.54 10.01
N TYR A 74 17.05 -0.68 9.60
CA TYR A 74 16.61 0.49 10.37
C TYR A 74 15.34 0.17 11.16
N ASP A 75 15.33 0.46 12.46
CA ASP A 75 14.16 0.25 13.32
C ASP A 75 13.04 1.24 12.96
N VAL A 76 11.91 0.71 12.50
CA VAL A 76 10.76 1.50 12.03
C VAL A 76 9.48 1.02 12.71
N ARG A 77 8.62 1.98 13.09
CA ARG A 77 7.25 1.72 13.56
C ARG A 77 6.24 2.37 12.63
N ILE A 78 5.09 1.75 12.44
CA ILE A 78 4.05 2.19 11.50
C ILE A 78 2.73 2.36 12.26
N PHE A 79 2.10 3.51 12.15
CA PHE A 79 0.85 3.81 12.84
C PHE A 79 -0.22 4.27 11.86
N THR A 80 -1.42 3.72 12.01
CA THR A 80 -2.65 4.40 11.57
C THR A 80 -3.05 5.48 12.58
N PRO A 81 -4.05 6.31 12.30
CA PRO A 81 -4.63 7.22 13.30
C PRO A 81 -5.20 6.54 14.56
N LYS A 82 -5.42 5.21 14.53
CA LYS A 82 -6.12 4.46 15.59
C LYS A 82 -5.23 3.47 16.34
N LYS A 83 -4.22 2.88 15.67
CA LYS A 83 -3.36 1.83 16.22
C LYS A 83 -2.04 1.70 15.47
N GLU A 84 -1.07 1.07 16.10
CA GLU A 84 0.13 0.57 15.42
C GLU A 84 -0.21 -0.61 14.50
N LEU A 85 0.51 -0.70 13.38
CA LEU A 85 0.51 -1.84 12.47
C LEU A 85 1.87 -2.54 12.50
N PRO A 86 1.90 -3.88 12.42
CA PRO A 86 3.15 -4.60 12.40
C PRO A 86 3.87 -4.49 11.04
N PHE A 87 3.13 -4.17 9.97
CA PHE A 87 3.59 -4.00 8.60
C PHE A 87 2.57 -3.21 7.77
N ALA A 88 3.03 -2.46 6.76
CA ALA A 88 2.21 -1.91 5.68
C ALA A 88 3.05 -1.65 4.43
N GLY A 89 2.47 -1.82 3.24
CA GLY A 89 3.19 -1.81 1.97
C GLY A 89 3.74 -0.44 1.56
N HIS A 90 2.87 0.53 1.24
CA HIS A 90 3.31 1.86 0.83
C HIS A 90 4.16 2.57 1.93
N PRO A 91 3.89 2.39 3.24
CA PRO A 91 4.74 2.96 4.28
C PRO A 91 6.17 2.42 4.25
N THR A 92 6.34 1.15 3.86
CA THR A 92 7.68 0.53 3.72
C THR A 92 8.47 1.18 2.58
N LEU A 93 7.88 1.35 1.39
CA LEU A 93 8.55 1.99 0.25
C LEU A 93 8.86 3.47 0.54
N GLY A 94 7.88 4.22 1.07
CA GLY A 94 8.08 5.63 1.38
C GLY A 94 9.13 5.88 2.46
N THR A 95 9.16 5.03 3.50
CA THR A 95 10.17 5.13 4.56
C THR A 95 11.57 4.78 4.05
N ALA A 96 11.70 3.73 3.23
CA ALA A 96 12.97 3.37 2.61
C ALA A 96 13.49 4.50 1.72
N PHE A 97 12.61 5.15 0.95
CA PHE A 97 12.97 6.33 0.16
C PHE A 97 13.50 7.48 1.04
N VAL A 98 12.82 7.81 2.14
CA VAL A 98 13.27 8.87 3.06
C VAL A 98 14.61 8.52 3.72
N LEU A 99 14.79 7.26 4.15
CA LEU A 99 16.08 6.76 4.66
C LEU A 99 17.19 6.97 3.62
N GLN A 100 16.96 6.57 2.36
CA GLN A 100 17.94 6.70 1.29
C GLN A 100 18.27 8.17 0.99
N GLN A 101 17.27 9.04 0.93
CA GLN A 101 17.43 10.45 0.57
C GLN A 101 18.03 11.33 1.67
N GLU A 102 17.66 11.10 2.93
CA GLU A 102 17.90 12.08 4.00
C GLU A 102 18.84 11.58 5.09
N ILE A 103 19.01 10.27 5.24
CA ILE A 103 19.91 9.64 6.22
C ILE A 103 21.13 9.02 5.54
N ILE A 104 20.94 8.12 4.58
CA ILE A 104 22.01 7.41 3.87
C ILE A 104 22.72 8.33 2.87
N ARG A 105 21.97 9.09 2.07
CA ARG A 105 22.47 10.13 1.13
C ARG A 105 23.46 9.63 0.07
N GLU A 106 23.43 8.33 -0.22
CA GLU A 106 24.19 7.70 -1.29
C GLU A 106 23.33 6.63 -1.99
N LYS A 107 23.82 6.13 -3.13
CA LYS A 107 23.16 5.03 -3.82
C LYS A 107 23.39 3.73 -3.05
N VAL A 108 22.30 3.02 -2.84
CA VAL A 108 22.27 1.69 -2.24
C VAL A 108 21.41 0.77 -3.08
N ASP A 109 21.81 -0.50 -3.19
CA ASP A 109 21.01 -1.52 -3.87
C ASP A 109 19.72 -1.83 -3.09
N ARG A 110 19.80 -1.76 -1.75
CA ARG A 110 18.67 -2.03 -0.86
C ARG A 110 18.77 -1.29 0.47
N VAL A 111 17.60 -1.02 1.05
CA VAL A 111 17.42 -0.60 2.46
C VAL A 111 16.60 -1.67 3.17
N ILE A 112 17.03 -2.09 4.36
CA ILE A 112 16.31 -3.07 5.18
C ILE A 112 15.59 -2.34 6.30
N LEU A 113 14.29 -2.56 6.46
CA LEU A 113 13.50 -2.05 7.57
C LEU A 113 13.29 -3.16 8.59
N ASN A 114 13.65 -2.91 9.85
CA ASN A 114 13.28 -3.77 10.97
C ASN A 114 11.88 -3.35 11.44
N LEU A 115 10.87 -4.10 11.02
CA LEU A 115 9.47 -3.94 11.41
C LEU A 115 9.08 -5.00 12.45
N ALA A 116 7.89 -4.90 13.05
CA ALA A 116 7.44 -5.88 14.04
C ALA A 116 7.27 -7.29 13.43
N VAL A 117 7.02 -7.38 12.13
CA VAL A 117 6.99 -8.66 11.38
C VAL A 117 8.38 -9.22 11.03
N GLY A 118 9.46 -8.47 11.29
CA GLY A 118 10.82 -8.84 10.91
C GLY A 118 11.46 -7.88 9.90
N GLN A 119 12.53 -8.34 9.26
CA GLN A 119 13.32 -7.54 8.32
C GLN A 119 12.70 -7.54 6.92
N ILE A 120 12.33 -6.36 6.42
CA ILE A 120 11.77 -6.18 5.09
C ILE A 120 12.77 -5.42 4.20
N PRO A 121 13.35 -6.04 3.17
CA PRO A 121 14.21 -5.36 2.22
C PRO A 121 13.40 -4.61 1.15
N VAL A 122 13.82 -3.39 0.85
CA VAL A 122 13.36 -2.58 -0.28
C VAL A 122 14.53 -2.35 -1.21
N THR A 123 14.41 -2.75 -2.48
CA THR A 123 15.46 -2.59 -3.49
C THR A 123 15.23 -1.34 -4.33
N PHE A 124 16.31 -0.73 -4.81
CA PHE A 124 16.27 0.54 -5.54
C PHE A 124 16.80 0.36 -6.96
N ASN A 125 16.05 0.88 -7.94
CA ASN A 125 16.52 1.10 -9.29
C ASN A 125 16.77 2.60 -9.49
N TYR A 126 17.87 2.95 -10.15
CA TYR A 126 18.27 4.34 -10.37
C TYR A 126 18.22 4.71 -11.85
N HIS A 127 17.80 5.93 -12.14
CA HIS A 127 17.89 6.55 -13.47
C HIS A 127 18.62 7.89 -13.36
N ASN A 128 19.69 8.08 -14.14
CA ASN A 128 20.51 9.31 -14.15
C ASN A 128 20.86 9.82 -12.73
N GLU A 129 21.43 8.94 -11.90
CA GLU A 129 21.83 9.20 -10.51
C GLU A 129 20.70 9.32 -9.46
N SER A 130 19.43 9.41 -9.86
CA SER A 130 18.30 9.52 -8.93
C SER A 130 17.61 8.19 -8.70
N ALA A 131 17.14 7.93 -7.49
CA ALA A 131 16.25 6.80 -7.23
C ALA A 131 14.99 6.96 -8.08
N ASP A 132 14.62 5.92 -8.82
CA ASP A 132 13.48 5.93 -9.74
C ASP A 132 12.39 4.98 -9.23
N ILE A 133 12.60 3.68 -9.34
CA ILE A 133 11.64 2.66 -8.88
C ILE A 133 12.17 1.97 -7.63
N LEU A 134 11.32 1.87 -6.61
CA LEU A 134 11.55 1.04 -5.45
C LEU A 134 10.70 -0.23 -5.56
N TRP A 135 11.24 -1.36 -5.10
CA TRP A 135 10.56 -2.66 -5.14
C TRP A 135 10.58 -3.34 -3.77
N MET A 136 9.50 -4.04 -3.47
CA MET A 136 9.35 -4.85 -2.27
C MET A 136 8.76 -6.21 -2.64
N ARG A 137 9.36 -7.27 -2.09
CA ARG A 137 8.83 -8.63 -2.22
C ARG A 137 7.62 -8.82 -1.31
N GLN A 138 6.57 -9.40 -1.88
CA GLN A 138 5.40 -9.86 -1.14
C GLN A 138 5.58 -11.32 -0.72
N ASN A 139 4.79 -11.78 0.25
CA ASN A 139 4.71 -13.21 0.52
C ASN A 139 4.12 -13.93 -0.70
N PRO A 140 4.43 -15.21 -0.92
CA PRO A 140 3.73 -16.03 -1.90
C PRO A 140 2.21 -15.94 -1.67
N PRO A 141 1.41 -15.82 -2.74
CA PRO A 141 -0.04 -15.69 -2.62
C PRO A 141 -0.66 -16.99 -2.10
N SER A 142 -1.63 -16.87 -1.21
CA SER A 142 -2.58 -17.92 -0.88
C SER A 142 -3.96 -17.58 -1.45
N PHE A 143 -4.70 -18.62 -1.81
CA PHE A 143 -5.99 -18.51 -2.48
C PHE A 143 -7.09 -19.09 -1.60
N GLY A 144 -8.09 -18.26 -1.31
CA GLY A 144 -9.20 -18.56 -0.41
C GLY A 144 -10.51 -18.83 -1.16
N GLN A 145 -11.60 -18.35 -0.58
CA GLN A 145 -12.94 -18.62 -1.07
C GLN A 145 -13.18 -18.01 -2.47
N VAL A 146 -13.82 -18.77 -3.34
CA VAL A 146 -14.35 -18.31 -4.64
C VAL A 146 -15.79 -17.83 -4.45
N LEU A 147 -16.13 -16.70 -5.07
CA LEU A 147 -17.44 -16.06 -4.95
C LEU A 147 -18.18 -16.02 -6.29
N SER A 148 -19.50 -15.88 -6.23
CA SER A 148 -20.33 -15.76 -7.42
C SER A 148 -20.39 -14.31 -7.91
N ALA A 149 -20.42 -14.13 -9.24
CA ALA A 149 -20.60 -12.83 -9.87
C ALA A 149 -21.88 -12.13 -9.39
N ALA A 150 -22.98 -12.87 -9.22
CA ALA A 150 -24.23 -12.31 -8.71
C ALA A 150 -24.11 -11.72 -7.30
N SER A 151 -23.29 -12.31 -6.42
CA SER A 151 -23.06 -11.77 -5.08
C SER A 151 -22.31 -10.45 -5.14
N LEU A 152 -21.18 -10.41 -5.86
CA LEU A 152 -20.35 -9.20 -5.93
C LEU A 152 -20.98 -8.08 -6.76
N ALA A 153 -21.69 -8.41 -7.83
CA ALA A 153 -22.44 -7.43 -8.62
C ALA A 153 -23.43 -6.66 -7.73
N ASN A 154 -24.13 -7.38 -6.83
CA ASN A 154 -25.02 -6.79 -5.84
C ASN A 154 -24.31 -5.89 -4.83
N VAL A 155 -23.09 -6.23 -4.42
CA VAL A 155 -22.27 -5.42 -3.50
C VAL A 155 -21.73 -4.17 -4.19
N LEU A 156 -21.35 -4.27 -5.47
CA LEU A 156 -20.72 -3.20 -6.24
C LEU A 156 -21.71 -2.30 -7.01
N ASN A 157 -23.01 -2.57 -6.88
CA ASN A 157 -24.09 -1.97 -7.67
C ASN A 157 -23.80 -2.04 -9.19
N LEU A 158 -23.36 -3.21 -9.65
CA LEU A 158 -23.11 -3.53 -11.05
C LEU A 158 -24.11 -4.58 -11.55
N GLU A 159 -24.23 -4.70 -12.87
CA GLU A 159 -24.89 -5.87 -13.47
C GLU A 159 -23.92 -7.07 -13.48
N PRO A 160 -24.40 -8.31 -13.27
CA PRO A 160 -23.52 -9.50 -13.25
C PRO A 160 -22.72 -9.73 -14.53
N ASP A 161 -23.19 -9.23 -15.67
CA ASP A 161 -22.50 -9.34 -16.96
C ASP A 161 -21.38 -8.32 -17.13
N GLU A 162 -21.20 -7.37 -16.21
CA GLU A 162 -20.07 -6.44 -16.20
C GLU A 162 -18.81 -7.05 -15.56
N ILE A 163 -19.00 -8.11 -14.79
CA ILE A 163 -17.93 -8.94 -14.24
C ILE A 163 -17.44 -9.88 -15.34
N ASP A 164 -16.12 -9.99 -15.47
CA ASP A 164 -15.51 -10.90 -16.45
C ASP A 164 -15.63 -12.35 -15.96
N ALA A 165 -16.54 -13.10 -16.58
CA ALA A 165 -16.80 -14.49 -16.25
C ALA A 165 -15.69 -15.47 -16.68
N ASN A 166 -14.68 -15.01 -17.42
CA ASN A 166 -13.54 -15.86 -17.78
C ASN A 166 -12.60 -16.13 -16.58
N PHE A 167 -12.66 -15.29 -15.55
CA PHE A 167 -11.78 -15.38 -14.39
C PHE A 167 -12.62 -15.39 -13.09
N PRO A 168 -12.24 -16.20 -12.09
CA PRO A 168 -13.04 -16.34 -10.87
C PRO A 168 -12.90 -15.12 -9.97
N ILE A 169 -13.97 -14.75 -9.25
CA ILE A 169 -13.84 -13.84 -8.11
C ILE A 169 -13.30 -14.64 -6.93
N GLN A 170 -12.22 -14.19 -6.30
CA GLN A 170 -11.60 -14.97 -5.24
C GLN A 170 -10.91 -14.11 -4.17
N GLU A 171 -10.92 -14.61 -2.94
CA GLU A 171 -9.99 -14.14 -1.90
C GLU A 171 -8.56 -14.53 -2.23
N VAL A 172 -7.67 -13.56 -2.20
CA VAL A 172 -6.23 -13.77 -2.38
C VAL A 172 -5.48 -13.00 -1.31
N SER A 173 -4.44 -13.60 -0.73
CA SER A 173 -3.63 -12.98 0.32
C SER A 173 -2.16 -13.14 0.04
N THR A 174 -1.41 -12.04 0.10
CA THR A 174 0.06 -12.04 0.24
C THR A 174 0.48 -11.65 1.67
N GLY A 175 -0.41 -11.88 2.64
CA GLY A 175 -0.27 -11.51 4.06
C GLY A 175 -1.45 -10.70 4.57
N VAL A 176 -2.10 -9.92 3.71
CA VAL A 176 -3.39 -9.27 3.96
C VAL A 176 -4.37 -9.74 2.88
N PRO A 177 -5.52 -10.34 3.23
CA PRO A 177 -6.46 -10.89 2.26
C PRO A 177 -7.33 -9.81 1.61
N PHE A 178 -7.53 -9.92 0.30
CA PHE A 178 -8.42 -9.08 -0.51
C PHE A 178 -9.32 -9.94 -1.38
N ILE A 179 -10.53 -9.46 -1.65
CA ILE A 179 -11.41 -10.05 -2.68
C ILE A 179 -11.02 -9.44 -4.02
N ILE A 180 -10.53 -10.26 -4.95
CA ILE A 180 -10.15 -9.84 -6.30
C ILE A 180 -11.33 -10.06 -7.25
N VAL A 181 -11.78 -8.99 -7.91
CA VAL A 181 -12.96 -8.98 -8.78
C VAL A 181 -12.59 -8.48 -10.19
N PRO A 182 -12.60 -9.36 -11.20
CA PRO A 182 -12.32 -8.97 -12.59
C PRO A 182 -13.56 -8.32 -13.23
N LEU A 183 -13.40 -7.13 -13.77
CA LEU A 183 -14.41 -6.39 -14.54
C LEU A 183 -14.00 -6.29 -16.00
N LYS A 184 -14.98 -6.17 -16.89
CA LYS A 184 -14.74 -6.14 -18.33
C LYS A 184 -14.20 -4.82 -18.85
N THR A 185 -14.66 -3.69 -18.28
CA THR A 185 -14.44 -2.36 -18.87
C THR A 185 -14.14 -1.31 -17.81
N LEU A 186 -13.45 -0.25 -18.22
CA LEU A 186 -13.19 0.94 -17.43
C LEU A 186 -14.49 1.68 -17.10
N ALA A 187 -15.51 1.59 -17.97
CA ALA A 187 -16.83 2.15 -17.68
C ALA A 187 -17.50 1.47 -16.46
N SER A 188 -17.40 0.14 -16.36
CA SER A 188 -17.89 -0.63 -15.20
C SER A 188 -17.09 -0.30 -13.94
N LEU A 189 -15.76 -0.20 -14.04
CA LEU A 189 -14.89 0.16 -12.93
C LEU A 189 -15.20 1.56 -12.38
N LYS A 190 -15.37 2.55 -13.26
CA LYS A 190 -15.70 3.95 -12.89
C LYS A 190 -17.02 4.07 -12.14
N LYS A 191 -18.06 3.38 -12.61
CA LYS A 191 -19.41 3.53 -12.03
C LYS A 191 -19.63 2.68 -10.78
N ALA A 192 -18.75 1.71 -10.48
CA ALA A 192 -18.88 0.84 -9.32
C ALA A 192 -19.02 1.65 -8.03
N GLN A 193 -20.01 1.30 -7.22
CA GLN A 193 -20.28 1.93 -5.93
C GLN A 193 -20.67 0.86 -4.92
N VAL A 194 -20.00 0.85 -3.77
CA VAL A 194 -20.25 -0.16 -2.75
C VAL A 194 -21.58 0.09 -2.05
N ASN A 195 -22.46 -0.91 -2.07
CA ASN A 195 -23.59 -1.01 -1.16
C ASN A 195 -23.07 -1.44 0.22
N LEU A 196 -23.05 -0.52 1.19
CA LEU A 196 -22.43 -0.74 2.49
C LEU A 196 -23.06 -1.88 3.28
N ASP A 197 -24.39 -2.00 3.28
CA ASP A 197 -25.08 -3.05 4.03
C ASP A 197 -24.68 -4.42 3.50
N LYS A 198 -24.77 -4.61 2.18
CA LYS A 198 -24.37 -5.87 1.51
C LYS A 198 -22.87 -6.14 1.63
N TYR A 199 -22.04 -5.10 1.61
CA TYR A 199 -20.60 -5.22 1.80
C TYR A 199 -20.28 -5.76 3.19
N PHE A 200 -20.84 -5.17 4.24
CA PHE A 200 -20.59 -5.62 5.61
C PHE A 200 -21.17 -7.01 5.88
N GLU A 201 -22.33 -7.35 5.31
CA GLU A 201 -22.87 -8.72 5.33
C GLU A 201 -21.91 -9.72 4.65
N LEU A 202 -21.34 -9.36 3.50
CA LEU A 202 -20.40 -10.20 2.78
C LEU A 202 -19.13 -10.43 3.60
N VAL A 203 -18.44 -9.34 3.97
CA VAL A 203 -17.10 -9.44 4.58
C VAL A 203 -17.14 -9.96 6.01
N ASP A 204 -18.28 -9.96 6.71
CA ASP A 204 -18.40 -10.56 8.05
C ASP A 204 -18.06 -12.05 8.05
N THR A 205 -18.36 -12.74 6.95
CA THR A 205 -18.13 -14.18 6.77
C THR A 205 -16.78 -14.55 6.15
N MET A 206 -15.96 -13.56 5.81
CA MET A 206 -14.75 -13.72 5.01
C MET A 206 -13.48 -13.36 5.78
N GLU A 207 -12.32 -13.83 5.32
CA GLU A 207 -11.05 -13.34 5.86
C GLU A 207 -10.72 -11.97 5.27
N ALA A 208 -10.90 -11.82 3.96
CA ALA A 208 -10.77 -10.55 3.26
C ALA A 208 -11.84 -9.56 3.72
N LYS A 209 -11.41 -8.37 4.13
CA LYS A 209 -12.32 -7.29 4.50
C LYS A 209 -12.39 -6.21 3.42
N GLU A 210 -11.51 -6.23 2.43
CA GLU A 210 -11.38 -5.22 1.40
C GLU A 210 -11.56 -5.84 0.00
N ILE A 211 -12.03 -5.03 -0.95
CA ILE A 211 -12.32 -5.48 -2.31
C ILE A 211 -11.44 -4.71 -3.30
N LEU A 212 -10.69 -5.44 -4.13
CA LEU A 212 -10.02 -4.90 -5.30
C LEU A 212 -10.84 -5.27 -6.54
N ILE A 213 -11.31 -4.27 -7.28
CA ILE A 213 -11.86 -4.45 -8.63
C ILE A 213 -10.81 -4.03 -9.65
N PHE A 214 -10.74 -4.73 -10.78
CA PHE A 214 -9.80 -4.39 -11.86
C PHE A 214 -10.39 -4.59 -13.25
N CYS A 215 -9.88 -3.89 -14.26
CA CYS A 215 -10.18 -4.12 -15.67
C CYS A 215 -8.95 -3.88 -16.56
N PRO A 216 -8.93 -4.44 -17.79
CA PRO A 216 -7.82 -4.26 -18.72
C PRO A 216 -7.83 -2.93 -19.48
N GLU A 217 -8.94 -2.19 -19.45
CA GLU A 217 -8.99 -0.84 -20.02
C GLU A 217 -8.38 0.17 -19.04
N THR A 218 -7.58 1.10 -19.56
CA THR A 218 -6.80 2.08 -18.79
C THR A 218 -7.08 3.52 -19.22
N TYR A 219 -6.68 4.47 -18.38
CA TYR A 219 -6.68 5.90 -18.69
C TYR A 219 -5.53 6.29 -19.63
N SER A 220 -4.41 5.58 -19.54
CA SER A 220 -3.24 5.74 -20.39
C SER A 220 -2.91 4.46 -21.13
N ASP A 221 -2.75 4.55 -22.46
CA ASP A 221 -2.34 3.44 -23.33
C ASP A 221 -0.93 2.89 -23.03
N LEU A 222 -0.20 3.50 -22.09
CA LEU A 222 1.10 3.04 -21.61
C LEU A 222 1.00 2.08 -20.42
N ASN A 223 -0.20 1.85 -19.90
CA ASN A 223 -0.45 1.03 -18.72
C ASN A 223 -1.37 -0.16 -19.07
N ASP A 224 -1.37 -1.19 -18.24
CA ASP A 224 -1.96 -2.49 -18.56
C ASP A 224 -3.30 -2.74 -17.86
N LEU A 225 -3.49 -2.22 -16.64
CA LEU A 225 -4.71 -2.42 -15.85
C LEU A 225 -5.11 -1.14 -15.12
N SER A 226 -6.42 -0.95 -14.93
CA SER A 226 -7.00 -0.02 -13.96
C SER A 226 -7.60 -0.76 -12.78
N VAL A 227 -7.39 -0.27 -11.57
CA VAL A 227 -7.89 -0.86 -10.33
C VAL A 227 -8.51 0.17 -9.39
N ARG A 228 -9.43 -0.29 -8.55
CA ARG A 228 -9.92 0.44 -7.37
C ARG A 228 -9.95 -0.48 -6.17
N VAL A 229 -9.65 0.06 -4.99
CA VAL A 229 -9.64 -0.71 -3.74
C VAL A 229 -10.59 -0.08 -2.72
N PHE A 230 -11.69 -0.77 -2.47
CA PHE A 230 -12.68 -0.37 -1.48
C PHE A 230 -12.30 -0.88 -0.09
N ALA A 231 -12.18 0.04 0.87
CA ALA A 231 -11.59 -0.21 2.18
C ALA A 231 -12.47 0.24 3.35
N HIS A 232 -13.79 0.08 3.21
CA HIS A 232 -14.80 0.57 4.18
C HIS A 232 -14.61 0.01 5.59
N SER A 233 -14.12 -1.23 5.72
CA SER A 233 -13.69 -1.86 6.98
C SER A 233 -12.64 -1.05 7.76
N LEU A 234 -11.79 -0.30 7.05
CA LEU A 234 -10.75 0.56 7.64
C LEU A 234 -11.30 1.95 8.03
N GLY A 235 -12.54 2.25 7.65
CA GLY A 235 -13.21 3.53 7.91
C GLY A 235 -12.95 4.59 6.83
N ILE A 236 -12.42 4.19 5.66
CA ILE A 236 -12.31 5.02 4.47
C ILE A 236 -13.05 4.36 3.31
N PRO A 237 -13.66 5.10 2.37
CA PRO A 237 -14.37 4.47 1.26
C PRO A 237 -13.44 3.73 0.29
N GLU A 238 -12.32 4.37 -0.05
CA GLU A 238 -11.40 3.93 -1.11
C GLU A 238 -9.98 4.37 -0.78
N ASP A 239 -9.01 3.48 -1.02
CA ASP A 239 -7.57 3.75 -0.82
C ASP A 239 -6.92 4.13 -2.17
N PRO A 240 -6.10 5.21 -2.24
CA PRO A 240 -5.58 5.72 -3.51
C PRO A 240 -4.51 4.85 -4.16
N ALA A 241 -3.71 4.12 -3.38
CA ALA A 241 -2.75 3.15 -3.91
C ALA A 241 -2.45 2.07 -2.87
N THR A 242 -2.80 0.82 -3.20
CA THR A 242 -2.78 -0.28 -2.23
C THR A 242 -1.80 -1.37 -2.67
N GLY A 243 -0.56 -1.28 -2.20
CA GLY A 243 0.49 -2.24 -2.58
C GLY A 243 0.17 -3.69 -2.20
N SER A 244 -0.48 -3.93 -1.06
CA SER A 244 -0.87 -5.28 -0.62
C SER A 244 -1.98 -5.89 -1.50
N ALA A 245 -2.99 -5.10 -1.87
CA ALA A 245 -4.05 -5.54 -2.78
C ALA A 245 -3.49 -5.84 -4.18
N ASN A 246 -2.61 -4.97 -4.68
CA ASN A 246 -1.95 -5.19 -5.97
C ASN A 246 -0.95 -6.37 -5.93
N GLY A 247 -0.36 -6.68 -4.79
CA GLY A 247 0.40 -7.91 -4.58
C GLY A 247 -0.46 -9.16 -4.73
N CYS A 248 -1.67 -9.13 -4.15
CA CYS A 248 -2.66 -10.19 -4.33
C CYS A 248 -3.11 -10.30 -5.79
N LEU A 249 -3.35 -9.17 -6.46
CA LEU A 249 -3.66 -9.13 -7.88
C LEU A 249 -2.53 -9.73 -8.73
N ALA A 250 -1.27 -9.41 -8.45
CA ALA A 250 -0.13 -9.97 -9.19
C ALA A 250 -0.08 -11.51 -9.10
N GLY A 251 -0.32 -12.06 -7.91
CA GLY A 251 -0.45 -13.50 -7.70
C GLY A 251 -1.63 -14.10 -8.47
N TYR A 252 -2.79 -13.45 -8.40
CA TYR A 252 -4.00 -13.84 -9.11
C TYR A 252 -3.81 -13.90 -10.63
N LEU A 253 -3.17 -12.89 -11.21
CA LEU A 253 -2.94 -12.80 -12.66
C LEU A 253 -2.05 -13.95 -13.16
N VAL A 254 -1.07 -14.38 -12.37
CA VAL A 254 -0.19 -15.53 -12.70
C VAL A 254 -0.94 -16.85 -12.52
N GLU A 255 -1.62 -17.04 -11.39
CA GLU A 255 -2.37 -18.28 -11.09
C GLU A 255 -3.39 -18.61 -12.18
N TYR A 256 -4.12 -17.61 -12.64
CA TYR A 256 -5.15 -17.77 -13.66
C TYR A 256 -4.66 -17.55 -15.09
N ALA A 257 -3.35 -17.39 -15.29
CA ALA A 257 -2.73 -17.12 -16.58
C ALA A 257 -3.51 -16.03 -17.36
N TYR A 258 -3.78 -14.90 -16.71
CA TYR A 258 -4.64 -13.83 -17.25
C TYR A 258 -4.16 -13.34 -18.62
N TYR A 259 -2.84 -13.27 -18.81
CA TYR A 259 -2.19 -12.93 -20.08
C TYR A 259 -1.72 -14.15 -20.90
N GLY A 260 -2.11 -15.36 -20.50
CA GLY A 260 -1.67 -16.62 -21.12
C GLY A 260 -0.24 -17.03 -20.78
N GLU A 261 0.43 -16.31 -19.86
CA GLU A 261 1.81 -16.58 -19.43
C GLU A 261 1.87 -16.84 -17.92
N ALA A 262 2.84 -17.67 -17.49
CA ALA A 262 3.13 -17.94 -16.07
C ALA A 262 4.05 -16.87 -15.43
N LYS A 263 4.07 -15.67 -16.02
CA LYS A 263 4.82 -14.50 -15.57
C LYS A 263 4.12 -13.23 -16.03
N ILE A 264 4.29 -12.16 -15.28
CA ILE A 264 3.80 -10.83 -15.61
C ILE A 264 4.85 -9.78 -15.26
N ASP A 265 4.83 -8.68 -16.01
CA ASP A 265 5.50 -7.41 -15.71
C ASP A 265 4.57 -6.31 -16.21
N VAL A 266 3.75 -5.75 -15.30
CA VAL A 266 2.60 -4.92 -15.66
C VAL A 266 2.52 -3.63 -14.85
N ARG A 267 1.94 -2.60 -15.46
CA ARG A 267 1.71 -1.26 -14.94
C ARG A 267 0.25 -1.08 -14.60
N VAL A 268 -0.03 -0.73 -13.35
CA VAL A 268 -1.39 -0.72 -12.80
C VAL A 268 -1.76 0.65 -12.27
N GLU A 269 -2.82 1.22 -12.83
CA GLU A 269 -3.41 2.50 -12.46
C GLU A 269 -4.35 2.33 -11.28
N GLN A 270 -4.24 3.19 -10.26
CA GLN A 270 -5.18 3.24 -9.13
C GLN A 270 -5.50 4.68 -8.73
N GLY A 271 -6.65 4.89 -8.08
CA GLY A 271 -6.96 6.15 -7.38
C GLY A 271 -7.42 7.30 -8.28
N TYR A 272 -7.67 7.04 -9.57
CA TYR A 272 -8.15 8.04 -10.52
C TYR A 272 -9.53 8.56 -10.14
N GLU A 273 -10.43 7.71 -9.65
CA GLU A 273 -11.80 8.06 -9.27
C GLU A 273 -11.88 8.93 -8.00
N ILE A 274 -10.78 9.07 -7.26
CA ILE A 274 -10.68 9.87 -6.03
C ILE A 274 -9.59 10.96 -6.12
N ASP A 275 -9.26 11.39 -7.35
CA ASP A 275 -8.32 12.48 -7.66
C ASP A 275 -6.91 12.27 -7.07
N ARG A 276 -6.50 11.00 -6.92
CA ARG A 276 -5.18 10.59 -6.44
C ARG A 276 -4.59 9.56 -7.40
N PRO A 277 -4.35 9.93 -8.67
CA PRO A 277 -3.85 9.01 -9.67
C PRO A 277 -2.52 8.41 -9.21
N SER A 278 -2.42 7.09 -9.30
CA SER A 278 -1.32 6.32 -8.75
C SER A 278 -0.89 5.27 -9.76
N LEU A 279 0.40 4.92 -9.73
CA LEU A 279 0.97 3.91 -10.60
C LEU A 279 1.77 2.90 -9.78
N LEU A 280 1.28 1.67 -9.78
CA LEU A 280 1.97 0.51 -9.22
C LEU A 280 2.58 -0.32 -10.36
N LEU A 281 3.71 -0.93 -10.07
CA LEU A 281 4.40 -1.86 -10.98
C LEU A 281 4.39 -3.24 -10.33
N LEU A 282 3.94 -4.24 -11.08
CA LEU A 282 3.80 -5.61 -10.60
C LEU A 282 4.66 -6.54 -11.43
N GLN A 283 5.52 -7.28 -10.74
CA GLN A 283 6.24 -8.40 -11.34
C GLN A 283 5.89 -9.65 -10.57
N ALA A 284 5.44 -10.68 -11.27
CA ALA A 284 5.21 -11.98 -10.65
C ALA A 284 5.54 -13.11 -11.62
N ALA A 285 6.02 -14.23 -11.10
CA ALA A 285 6.33 -15.41 -11.90
C ALA A 285 6.22 -16.69 -11.07
N GLN A 286 5.79 -17.77 -11.71
CA GLN A 286 5.86 -19.11 -11.12
C GLN A 286 7.32 -19.56 -11.03
N ASN A 287 7.83 -19.76 -9.82
CA ASN A 287 9.18 -20.21 -9.53
C ASN A 287 9.15 -21.38 -8.53
N GLU A 288 9.67 -22.55 -8.93
CA GLU A 288 9.88 -23.70 -8.03
C GLU A 288 8.62 -24.16 -7.24
N GLY A 289 7.42 -23.92 -7.77
CA GLY A 289 6.15 -24.31 -7.14
C GLY A 289 5.47 -23.21 -6.34
N GLU A 290 6.08 -22.02 -6.23
CA GLU A 290 5.47 -20.84 -5.62
C GLU A 290 5.39 -19.68 -6.62
N ILE A 291 4.46 -18.75 -6.42
CA ILE A 291 4.42 -17.51 -7.19
C ILE A 291 5.24 -16.45 -6.43
N ALA A 292 6.36 -16.05 -7.01
CA ALA A 292 7.15 -14.94 -6.49
C ALA A 292 6.51 -13.63 -6.94
N VAL A 293 6.25 -12.71 -6.00
CA VAL A 293 5.58 -11.42 -6.27
C VAL A 293 6.44 -10.26 -5.79
N LEU A 294 6.62 -9.26 -6.67
CA LEU A 294 7.21 -7.97 -6.39
C LEU A 294 6.20 -6.87 -6.71
N VAL A 295 6.10 -5.90 -5.79
CA VAL A 295 5.32 -4.68 -6.00
C VAL A 295 6.28 -3.49 -5.91
N GLY A 296 6.20 -2.59 -6.87
CA GLY A 296 7.06 -1.44 -6.93
C GLY A 296 6.37 -0.18 -7.44
N GLY A 297 7.12 0.92 -7.39
CA GLY A 297 6.67 2.20 -7.88
C GLY A 297 7.58 3.34 -7.44
N LYS A 298 7.23 4.54 -7.88
CA LYS A 298 7.97 5.77 -7.57
C LYS A 298 7.53 6.34 -6.22
N VAL A 299 8.44 7.10 -5.60
CA VAL A 299 8.14 7.90 -4.41
C VAL A 299 8.56 9.34 -4.68
N VAL A 300 7.68 10.29 -4.36
CA VAL A 300 7.91 11.72 -4.60
C VAL A 300 7.93 12.46 -3.27
N MET A 301 9.01 13.19 -3.00
CA MET A 301 9.10 14.09 -1.85
C MET A 301 8.19 15.31 -2.06
N VAL A 302 7.26 15.56 -1.12
CA VAL A 302 6.29 16.66 -1.18
C VAL A 302 6.72 17.80 -0.28
N ALA A 303 6.99 17.51 1.00
CA ALA A 303 7.34 18.50 2.02
C ALA A 303 8.35 17.93 3.02
N LYS A 304 9.13 18.81 3.65
CA LYS A 304 9.98 18.45 4.78
C LYS A 304 10.13 19.61 5.75
N GLY A 305 10.36 19.32 7.01
CA GLY A 305 10.55 20.33 8.05
C GLY A 305 10.75 19.74 9.43
N GLU A 306 10.69 20.61 10.43
CA GLU A 306 10.71 20.26 11.86
C GLU A 306 9.27 20.27 12.39
N PHE A 307 8.95 19.27 13.22
CA PHE A 307 7.66 19.10 13.87
C PHE A 307 7.74 19.65 15.30
N VAL A 308 6.94 20.69 15.59
CA VAL A 308 6.99 21.49 16.83
C VAL A 308 5.86 21.20 17.81
#